data_AF-A0A7W9YTE8-F1
#
_entry.id   AF-A0A7W9YTE8-F1
#
_cell.length_a   1.000
_cell.length_b   1.000
_cell.length_c   1.000
_cell.angle_alpha   90.00
_cell.angle_beta   90.00
_cell.angle_gamma   90.00
#
_symmetry.space_group_name_H-M   'P 1'
#
loop_
_entity.id
_entity.type
_entity.pdbx_description
1 polymer ?
#
loop_
_entity_poly.entity_id
_entity_poly.type
_entity_poly.pdbx_seq_one_letter_code
_entity_poly.pdbx_strand_id
1 'polypeptide(L)'
;AFFAYATNYLIDTDHGVIVDVEATRAIRQAEVGASRTMLDRTESRFGLRPGYLAADSAYGSADNLAWLVKEKKIAPHIPVFDKSKRTDGTFSRSDFLWEVENDRYICPAGKELKQFHRTYATPRSGITAEGTRLYRASKRDCDRCELKPRCCPNTPMRKVPRDLNEDARDVARAIAATPEYGQSRHRRKKVEMLFAHLKRILRMARLRLRGPCGARDEFLLAATAQNLRRLAKLRPSHSVIAV
;
A
#
# COMPACT_ATOMS: atom_id res chain seq x y z
N ALA A 1 -16.38 -0.94 24.24
CA ALA A 1 -15.42 -1.30 23.18
C ALA A 1 -15.82 -2.66 22.59
N PHE A 2 -15.87 -2.81 21.27
CA PHE A 2 -16.19 -4.08 20.61
C PHE A 2 -14.89 -4.84 20.33
N PHE A 3 -14.73 -6.03 20.90
CA PHE A 3 -13.56 -6.87 20.68
C PHE A 3 -13.83 -7.80 19.50
N ALA A 4 -13.06 -7.66 18.43
CA ALA A 4 -13.23 -8.43 17.22
C ALA A 4 -11.90 -8.81 16.57
N TYR A 5 -11.94 -9.91 15.84
CA TYR A 5 -10.87 -10.38 15.00
C TYR A 5 -11.22 -10.14 13.54
N ALA A 6 -10.23 -9.69 12.77
CA ALA A 6 -10.30 -9.62 11.32
C ALA A 6 -9.60 -10.83 10.72
N THR A 7 -10.13 -11.30 9.59
CA THR A 7 -9.47 -12.32 8.76
C THR A 7 -8.83 -11.65 7.57
N ASN A 8 -7.55 -11.91 7.36
CA ASN A 8 -6.78 -11.44 6.21
C ASN A 8 -6.51 -12.65 5.33
N TYR A 9 -6.81 -12.52 4.04
CA TYR A 9 -6.53 -13.58 3.05
C TYR A 9 -5.44 -13.12 2.10
N LEU A 10 -4.44 -13.98 1.91
CA LEU A 10 -3.55 -13.92 0.76
C LEU A 10 -4.08 -14.90 -0.27
N ILE A 11 -4.34 -14.41 -1.49
CA ILE A 11 -4.95 -15.21 -2.54
C ILE A 11 -4.13 -15.18 -3.82
N ASP A 12 -4.11 -16.29 -4.52
CA ASP A 12 -3.81 -16.31 -5.93
C ASP A 12 -4.91 -15.56 -6.70
N THR A 13 -4.50 -14.60 -7.52
CA THR A 13 -5.42 -13.76 -8.27
C THR A 13 -5.92 -14.39 -9.56
N ASP A 14 -5.33 -15.48 -10.04
CA ASP A 14 -5.72 -16.12 -11.28
C ASP A 14 -6.92 -17.05 -11.05
N HIS A 15 -6.83 -17.91 -10.05
CA HIS A 15 -7.86 -18.87 -9.69
C HIS A 15 -8.64 -18.50 -8.43
N GLY A 16 -8.23 -17.49 -7.66
CA GLY A 16 -8.92 -17.09 -6.43
C GLY A 16 -8.76 -18.13 -5.31
N VAL A 17 -7.62 -18.84 -5.31
CA VAL A 17 -7.26 -19.82 -4.29
C VAL A 17 -6.62 -19.08 -3.11
N ILE A 18 -7.06 -19.37 -1.89
CA ILE A 18 -6.46 -18.82 -0.68
C ILE A 18 -5.15 -19.57 -0.42
N VAL A 19 -4.03 -18.87 -0.44
CA VAL A 19 -2.70 -19.47 -0.18
C VAL A 19 -2.28 -19.30 1.28
N ASP A 20 -2.79 -18.26 1.95
CA ASP A 20 -2.55 -18.05 3.37
C ASP A 20 -3.67 -17.23 4.03
N VAL A 21 -3.77 -17.36 5.35
CA VAL A 21 -4.76 -16.70 6.20
C VAL A 21 -4.08 -16.20 7.47
N GLU A 22 -4.34 -14.95 7.84
CA GLU A 22 -3.87 -14.40 9.11
C GLU A 22 -5.02 -13.77 9.89
N ALA A 23 -5.18 -14.22 11.13
CA ALA A 23 -6.15 -13.67 12.07
C ALA A 23 -5.51 -12.49 12.83
N THR A 24 -6.12 -11.32 12.77
CA THR A 24 -5.61 -10.13 13.48
C THR A 24 -6.66 -9.55 14.40
N ARG A 25 -6.23 -8.72 15.36
CA ARG A 25 -7.14 -7.77 16.00
C ARG A 25 -7.64 -6.79 14.92
N ALA A 26 -8.88 -6.35 15.01
CA ALA A 26 -9.48 -5.40 14.07
C ALA A 26 -8.93 -3.96 14.25
N ILE A 27 -7.62 -3.79 14.05
CA ILE A 27 -6.87 -2.53 14.06
C ILE A 27 -5.97 -2.46 12.82
N ARG A 28 -5.90 -1.28 12.19
CA ARG A 28 -5.21 -1.09 10.90
C ARG A 28 -3.73 -1.51 10.91
N GLN A 29 -3.02 -1.27 12.01
CA GLN A 29 -1.59 -1.65 12.14
C GLN A 29 -1.40 -3.17 12.07
N ALA A 30 -2.34 -3.93 12.63
CA ALA A 30 -2.26 -5.39 12.62
C ALA A 30 -2.53 -5.95 11.22
N GLU A 31 -3.41 -5.32 10.43
CA GLU A 31 -3.68 -5.71 9.03
C GLU A 31 -2.44 -5.56 8.15
N VAL A 32 -1.71 -4.43 8.25
CA VAL A 32 -0.45 -4.24 7.50
C VAL A 32 0.57 -5.30 7.89
N GLY A 33 0.73 -5.57 9.19
CA GLY A 33 1.60 -6.64 9.68
C GLY A 33 1.21 -8.01 9.13
N ALA A 34 -0.09 -8.31 9.03
CA ALA A 34 -0.58 -9.57 8.47
C ALA A 34 -0.17 -9.80 7.02
N SER A 35 -0.14 -8.76 6.18
CA SER A 35 0.32 -8.93 4.78
C SER A 35 1.78 -9.39 4.70
N ARG A 36 2.65 -8.86 5.56
CA ARG A 36 4.06 -9.26 5.63
C ARG A 36 4.20 -10.69 6.12
N THR A 37 3.53 -11.01 7.24
CA THR A 37 3.50 -12.35 7.82
C THR A 37 3.04 -13.41 6.81
N MET A 38 1.95 -13.14 6.08
CA MET A 38 1.43 -14.09 5.09
C MET A 38 2.39 -14.26 3.91
N LEU A 39 2.99 -13.17 3.41
CA LEU A 39 3.96 -13.26 2.32
C LEU A 39 5.21 -14.04 2.72
N ASP A 40 5.80 -13.73 3.87
CA ASP A 40 6.98 -14.44 4.38
C ASP A 40 6.69 -15.92 4.63
N ARG A 41 5.53 -16.22 5.24
CA ARG A 41 5.12 -17.61 5.52
C ARG A 41 4.83 -18.39 4.25
N THR A 42 4.22 -17.76 3.25
CA THR A 42 3.93 -18.39 1.95
C THR A 42 5.22 -18.66 1.17
N GLU A 43 6.16 -17.70 1.17
CA GLU A 43 7.48 -17.88 0.57
C GLU A 43 8.24 -19.03 1.26
N SER A 44 8.29 -19.04 2.60
CA SER A 44 8.99 -20.08 3.36
C SER A 44 8.37 -21.47 3.20
N ARG A 45 7.04 -21.59 3.14
CA ARG A 45 6.36 -22.90 3.10
C ARG A 45 6.23 -23.48 1.69
N PHE A 46 6.01 -22.62 0.70
CA PHE A 46 5.64 -23.05 -0.65
C PHE A 46 6.61 -22.56 -1.73
N GLY A 47 7.60 -21.74 -1.39
CA GLY A 47 8.51 -21.14 -2.37
C GLY A 47 7.81 -20.15 -3.32
N LEU A 48 6.61 -19.68 -2.98
CA LEU A 48 5.83 -18.80 -3.84
C LEU A 48 6.19 -17.33 -3.55
N ARG A 49 6.74 -16.66 -4.56
CA ARG A 49 7.03 -15.23 -4.52
C ARG A 49 6.28 -14.51 -5.65
N PRO A 50 5.24 -13.71 -5.34
CA PRO A 50 4.45 -13.08 -6.38
C PRO A 50 5.23 -11.93 -7.04
N GLY A 51 5.04 -11.73 -8.34
CA GLY A 51 5.62 -10.57 -9.04
C GLY A 51 4.97 -9.24 -8.62
N TYR A 52 3.71 -9.30 -8.15
CA TYR A 52 2.97 -8.13 -7.68
C TYR A 52 2.04 -8.45 -6.50
N LEU A 53 1.73 -7.46 -5.68
CA LEU A 53 0.73 -7.54 -4.62
C LEU A 53 -0.37 -6.51 -4.85
N ALA A 54 -1.61 -6.98 -5.03
CA ALA A 54 -2.78 -6.11 -5.11
C ALA A 54 -3.52 -6.04 -3.77
N ALA A 55 -3.57 -4.85 -3.17
CA ALA A 55 -4.24 -4.61 -1.89
C ALA A 55 -4.98 -3.28 -1.89
N ASP A 56 -5.79 -3.04 -0.86
CA ASP A 56 -6.46 -1.75 -0.68
C ASP A 56 -5.52 -0.67 -0.11
N SER A 57 -6.01 0.57 0.00
CA SER A 57 -5.23 1.71 0.48
C SER A 57 -4.79 1.60 1.95
N ALA A 58 -5.37 0.71 2.76
CA ALA A 58 -4.93 0.50 4.15
C ALA A 58 -3.50 -0.06 4.19
N TYR A 59 -3.13 -0.87 3.20
CA TYR A 59 -1.79 -1.45 3.02
C TYR A 59 -0.77 -0.51 2.34
N GLY A 60 -1.20 0.68 1.92
CA GLY A 60 -0.40 1.66 1.18
C GLY A 60 0.44 2.61 2.05
N SER A 61 0.86 2.19 3.24
CA SER A 61 1.79 2.98 4.06
C SER A 61 3.18 3.03 3.43
N ALA A 62 3.92 4.12 3.63
CA ALA A 62 5.24 4.30 3.01
C ALA A 62 6.19 3.15 3.39
N ASP A 63 6.20 2.75 4.66
CA ASP A 63 7.03 1.64 5.14
C ASP A 63 6.65 0.29 4.52
N ASN A 64 5.36 0.03 4.29
CA ASN A 64 4.94 -1.22 3.65
C ASN A 64 5.28 -1.26 2.16
N LEU A 65 5.13 -0.13 1.48
CA LEU A 65 5.55 -0.01 0.08
C LEU A 65 7.06 -0.15 -0.05
N ALA A 66 7.84 0.44 0.87
CA ALA A 66 9.29 0.29 0.89
C ALA A 66 9.71 -1.16 1.10
N TRP A 67 9.09 -1.87 2.05
CA TRP A 67 9.35 -3.29 2.27
C TRP A 67 9.06 -4.13 1.01
N LEU A 68 7.91 -3.89 0.35
CA LEU A 68 7.56 -4.60 -0.90
C LEU A 68 8.56 -4.32 -2.02
N VAL A 69 8.89 -3.05 -2.28
CA VAL A 69 9.72 -2.64 -3.43
C VAL A 69 11.20 -2.92 -3.18
N LYS A 70 11.72 -2.53 -2.01
CA LYS A 70 13.16 -2.51 -1.74
C LYS A 70 13.66 -3.88 -1.30
N GLU A 71 12.95 -4.54 -0.39
CA GLU A 71 13.36 -5.82 0.19
C GLU A 71 12.80 -7.00 -0.61
N LYS A 72 11.47 -7.04 -0.81
CA LYS A 72 10.82 -8.17 -1.47
C LYS A 72 10.82 -8.11 -3.00
N LYS A 73 11.18 -6.99 -3.60
CA LYS A 73 11.14 -6.79 -5.08
C LYS A 73 9.77 -7.17 -5.69
N ILE A 74 8.70 -6.89 -4.95
CA ILE A 74 7.31 -7.14 -5.37
C ILE A 74 6.72 -5.81 -5.81
N ALA A 75 6.08 -5.78 -6.99
CA ALA A 75 5.40 -4.57 -7.48
C ALA A 75 4.16 -4.27 -6.63
N PRO A 76 4.06 -3.11 -5.95
CA PRO A 76 2.91 -2.77 -5.12
C PRO A 76 1.75 -2.23 -5.99
N HIS A 77 0.78 -3.07 -6.31
CA HIS A 77 -0.48 -2.67 -6.93
C HIS A 77 -1.45 -2.18 -5.83
N ILE A 78 -1.01 -1.16 -5.09
CA ILE A 78 -1.67 -0.66 -3.89
C ILE A 78 -1.90 0.85 -4.05
N PRO A 79 -3.15 1.36 -3.92
CA PRO A 79 -3.40 2.80 -3.97
C PRO A 79 -2.65 3.52 -2.84
N VAL A 80 -1.92 4.57 -3.19
CA VAL A 80 -1.24 5.45 -2.23
C VAL A 80 -2.21 6.52 -1.75
N PHE A 81 -2.38 6.67 -0.43
CA PHE A 81 -3.16 7.78 0.13
C PHE A 81 -2.36 9.08 0.04
N ASP A 82 -2.61 9.86 -1.01
CA ASP A 82 -1.84 11.07 -1.29
C ASP A 82 -2.53 12.33 -0.76
N LYS A 83 -2.08 12.81 0.41
CA LYS A 83 -2.50 14.09 0.99
C LYS A 83 -1.85 15.31 0.31
N SER A 84 -0.96 15.10 -0.67
CA SER A 84 -0.25 16.20 -1.34
C SER A 84 -1.01 16.81 -2.51
N LYS A 85 -2.08 16.14 -2.99
CA LYS A 85 -3.01 16.74 -3.94
C LYS A 85 -3.77 17.86 -3.24
N ARG A 86 -3.71 19.05 -3.83
CA ARG A 86 -4.40 20.24 -3.34
C ARG A 86 -5.57 20.56 -4.25
N THR A 87 -6.72 20.86 -3.66
CA THR A 87 -7.95 21.23 -4.36
C THR A 87 -8.15 22.74 -4.42
N ASP A 88 -7.25 23.51 -3.83
CA ASP A 88 -7.29 24.97 -3.73
C ASP A 88 -6.68 25.69 -4.95
N GLY A 89 -6.36 24.96 -6.02
CA GLY A 89 -5.73 25.48 -7.24
C GLY A 89 -4.24 25.82 -7.10
N THR A 90 -3.68 25.69 -5.89
CA THR A 90 -2.23 25.85 -5.69
C THR A 90 -1.49 24.64 -6.24
N PHE A 91 -0.22 24.84 -6.63
CA PHE A 91 0.60 23.71 -7.07
C PHE A 91 0.60 22.61 -6.00
N SER A 92 0.50 21.37 -6.44
CA SER A 92 0.63 20.15 -5.66
C SER A 92 2.11 19.75 -5.55
N ARG A 93 2.42 18.57 -5.00
CA ARG A 93 3.79 18.07 -5.05
C ARG A 93 4.20 17.58 -6.43
N SER A 94 3.29 17.00 -7.20
CA SER A 94 3.61 16.45 -8.54
C SER A 94 4.03 17.53 -9.53
N ASP A 95 3.75 18.80 -9.25
CA ASP A 95 4.23 19.95 -10.04
C ASP A 95 5.70 20.31 -9.77
N PHE A 96 6.34 19.66 -8.79
CA PHE A 96 7.75 19.87 -8.44
C PHE A 96 8.56 18.67 -8.92
N LEU A 97 9.61 18.94 -9.69
CA LEU A 97 10.53 17.90 -10.14
C LEU A 97 11.44 17.50 -8.98
N TRP A 98 11.57 16.20 -8.72
CA TRP A 98 12.52 15.67 -7.75
C TRP A 98 13.82 15.30 -8.47
N GLU A 99 14.94 15.85 -8.00
CA GLU A 99 16.27 15.54 -8.51
C GLU A 99 17.03 14.74 -7.43
N VAL A 100 17.27 13.46 -7.72
CA VAL A 100 17.78 12.48 -6.76
C VAL A 100 19.24 12.77 -6.42
N GLU A 101 20.05 13.12 -7.42
CA GLU A 101 21.49 13.29 -7.33
C GLU A 101 21.87 14.43 -6.38
N ASN A 102 21.08 15.49 -6.35
CA ASN A 102 21.34 16.69 -5.56
C ASN A 102 20.43 16.81 -4.33
N ASP A 103 19.60 15.80 -4.04
CA ASP A 103 18.61 15.79 -2.95
C ASP A 103 17.81 17.10 -2.89
N ARG A 104 17.16 17.47 -4.00
CA ARG A 104 16.40 18.74 -4.10
C ARG A 104 15.16 18.62 -4.96
N TYR A 105 14.19 19.49 -4.69
CA TYR A 105 13.09 19.72 -5.62
C TYR A 105 13.35 20.96 -6.48
N ILE A 106 12.89 20.95 -7.72
CA ILE A 106 12.84 22.11 -8.61
C ILE A 106 11.37 22.52 -8.77
N CYS A 107 11.07 23.80 -8.51
CA CYS A 107 9.72 24.32 -8.66
C CYS A 107 9.39 24.65 -10.13
N PRO A 108 8.11 24.88 -10.47
CA PRO A 108 7.71 25.29 -11.83
C PRO A 108 8.39 26.57 -12.35
N ALA A 109 8.89 27.44 -11.47
CA ALA A 109 9.69 28.62 -11.83
C ALA A 109 11.20 28.35 -11.93
N GLY A 110 11.62 27.08 -11.93
CA GLY A 110 13.03 26.67 -12.04
C GLY A 110 13.89 26.94 -10.78
N LYS A 111 13.28 27.24 -9.63
CA LYS A 111 14.01 27.50 -8.37
C LYS A 111 14.12 26.24 -7.51
N GLU A 112 15.26 26.12 -6.83
CA GLU A 112 15.60 24.97 -6.01
C GLU A 112 14.94 25.04 -4.62
N LEU A 113 14.51 23.88 -4.14
CA LEU A 113 14.05 23.66 -2.78
C LEU A 113 15.00 22.66 -2.10
N LYS A 114 15.68 23.13 -1.06
CA LYS A 114 16.65 22.35 -0.27
C LYS A 114 16.11 22.08 1.12
N GLN A 115 16.55 20.98 1.74
CA GLN A 115 16.23 20.69 3.14
C GLN A 115 16.90 21.71 4.07
N PHE A 116 18.17 21.99 3.82
CA PHE A 116 18.99 22.96 4.55
C PHE A 116 19.58 23.99 3.59
N HIS A 117 19.36 25.28 3.89
CA HIS A 117 19.94 26.41 3.15
C HIS A 117 21.25 26.92 3.76
N ARG A 118 21.68 26.32 4.86
CA ARG A 118 22.89 26.67 5.59
C ARG A 118 23.64 25.39 5.92
N THR A 119 24.96 25.45 5.82
CA THR A 119 25.83 24.38 6.32
C THR A 119 25.86 24.48 7.84
N TYR A 120 25.51 23.40 8.52
CA TYR A 120 25.63 23.31 9.98
C TYR A 120 26.92 22.56 10.32
N ALA A 121 27.62 23.00 11.36
CA ALA A 121 28.84 22.33 11.83
C ALA A 121 28.58 20.87 12.24
N THR A 122 27.40 20.59 12.80
CA THR A 122 26.90 19.22 13.05
C THR A 122 25.78 18.88 12.07
N PRO A 123 25.90 17.78 11.30
CA PRO A 123 24.85 17.33 10.40
C PRO A 123 23.57 17.01 11.19
N ARG A 124 22.45 17.64 10.79
CA ARG A 124 21.13 17.33 11.34
C ARG A 124 20.47 16.31 10.42
N SER A 125 19.80 15.31 10.99
CA SER A 125 18.97 14.38 10.20
C SER A 125 17.89 15.12 9.42
N GLY A 126 17.34 16.19 10.01
CA GLY A 126 16.27 17.01 9.43
C GLY A 126 14.97 16.24 9.19
N ILE A 127 14.81 15.11 9.88
CA ILE A 127 13.64 14.26 9.88
C ILE A 127 12.71 14.76 10.98
N THR A 128 11.45 15.01 10.65
CA THR A 128 10.43 15.40 11.65
C THR A 128 9.98 14.20 12.47
N ALA A 129 9.22 14.44 13.55
CA ALA A 129 8.65 13.35 14.36
C ALA A 129 7.76 12.40 13.53
N GLU A 130 7.17 12.92 12.45
CA GLU A 130 6.34 12.16 11.51
C GLU A 130 7.13 11.43 10.42
N GLY A 131 8.47 11.39 10.50
CA GLY A 131 9.29 10.67 9.54
C GLY A 131 9.37 11.35 8.16
N THR A 132 9.26 12.68 8.11
CA THR A 132 9.34 13.44 6.84
C THR A 132 10.53 14.38 6.82
N ARG A 133 11.07 14.63 5.62
CA ARG A 133 12.04 15.70 5.34
C ARG A 133 11.32 16.89 4.73
N LEU A 134 11.63 18.10 5.18
CA LEU A 134 10.99 19.32 4.68
C LEU A 134 11.91 20.13 3.77
N TYR A 135 11.60 20.16 2.48
CA TYR A 135 12.31 20.94 1.47
C TYR A 135 11.66 22.32 1.33
N ARG A 136 12.48 23.38 1.34
CA ARG A 136 12.00 24.76 1.37
C ARG A 136 12.61 25.55 0.24
N ALA A 137 11.82 26.41 -0.40
CA ALA A 137 12.35 27.39 -1.34
C ALA A 137 13.05 28.52 -0.58
N SER A 138 13.96 29.23 -1.23
CA SER A 138 14.49 30.48 -0.69
C SER A 138 13.39 31.53 -0.62
N LYS A 139 13.27 32.21 0.52
CA LYS A 139 12.32 33.34 0.68
C LYS A 139 12.57 34.42 -0.38
N ARG A 140 13.85 34.74 -0.64
CA ARG A 140 14.26 35.79 -1.58
C ARG A 140 13.78 35.49 -3.00
N ASP A 141 13.84 34.21 -3.39
CA ASP A 141 13.36 33.77 -4.70
C ASP A 141 11.83 33.82 -4.78
N CYS A 142 11.13 33.37 -3.72
CA CYS A 142 9.68 33.43 -3.68
C CYS A 142 9.17 34.87 -3.72
N ASP A 143 9.78 35.80 -2.97
CA ASP A 143 9.33 37.19 -2.87
C ASP A 143 9.32 37.93 -4.21
N ARG A 144 10.16 37.52 -5.16
CA ARG A 144 10.25 38.08 -6.52
C ARG A 144 9.61 37.19 -7.59
N CYS A 145 8.94 36.10 -7.20
CA CYS A 145 8.41 35.11 -8.13
C CYS A 145 6.98 35.45 -8.55
N GLU A 146 6.75 35.57 -9.86
CA GLU A 146 5.43 35.81 -10.46
C GLU A 146 4.42 34.70 -10.14
N LEU A 147 4.90 33.47 -9.94
CA LEU A 147 4.05 32.34 -9.57
C LEU A 147 3.69 32.30 -8.07
N LYS A 148 4.20 33.21 -7.22
CA LYS A 148 3.93 33.21 -5.77
C LYS A 148 2.44 33.22 -5.41
N PRO A 149 1.57 34.03 -6.04
CA PRO A 149 0.14 34.06 -5.72
C PRO A 149 -0.54 32.70 -5.90
N ARG A 150 -0.13 31.91 -6.91
CA ARG A 150 -0.64 30.55 -7.15
C ARG A 150 0.12 29.49 -6.36
N CYS A 151 1.42 29.65 -6.16
CA CYS A 151 2.28 28.63 -5.57
C CYS A 151 2.16 28.53 -4.05
N CYS A 152 2.20 29.67 -3.35
CA CYS A 152 2.18 29.74 -1.91
C CYS A 152 1.57 31.07 -1.42
N PRO A 153 0.25 31.30 -1.63
CA PRO A 153 -0.40 32.56 -1.29
C PRO A 153 -0.33 32.91 0.20
N ASN A 154 -0.48 31.90 1.07
CA ASN A 154 -0.62 32.08 2.52
C ASN A 154 0.69 31.91 3.30
N THR A 155 1.81 31.68 2.63
CA THR A 155 3.10 31.43 3.31
C THR A 155 4.24 32.15 2.61
N PRO A 156 5.25 32.65 3.36
CA PRO A 156 6.34 33.44 2.78
C PRO A 156 7.20 32.67 1.77
N MET A 157 7.26 31.35 1.88
CA MET A 157 7.98 30.48 0.96
C MET A 157 7.26 29.14 0.83
N ARG A 158 7.42 28.50 -0.32
CA ARG A 158 6.93 27.15 -0.55
C ARG A 158 7.70 26.13 0.29
N LYS A 159 6.98 25.17 0.86
CA LYS A 159 7.53 24.02 1.58
C LYS A 159 6.93 22.73 1.01
N VAL A 160 7.77 21.72 0.80
CA VAL A 160 7.38 20.41 0.28
C VAL A 160 7.87 19.33 1.25
N PRO A 161 6.96 18.65 1.98
CA PRO A 161 7.33 17.48 2.76
C PRO A 161 7.57 16.28 1.84
N ARG A 162 8.61 15.51 2.13
CA ARG A 162 8.96 14.25 1.46
C ARG A 162 9.09 13.16 2.52
N ASP A 163 8.38 12.06 2.33
CA ASP A 163 8.51 10.88 3.19
C ASP A 163 9.91 10.25 3.02
N LEU A 164 10.41 9.56 4.04
CA LEU A 164 11.68 8.82 3.93
C LEU A 164 11.62 7.72 2.86
N ASN A 165 10.44 7.12 2.69
CA ASN A 165 10.15 6.06 1.75
C ASN A 165 9.36 6.56 0.54
N GLU A 166 9.56 7.83 0.17
CA GLU A 166 8.80 8.44 -0.92
C GLU A 166 9.08 7.83 -2.28
N ASP A 167 10.31 7.37 -2.51
CA ASP A 167 10.71 6.62 -3.70
C ASP A 167 9.83 5.37 -3.92
N ALA A 168 9.54 4.62 -2.85
CA ALA A 168 8.63 3.48 -2.92
C ALA A 168 7.18 3.89 -3.21
N ARG A 169 6.75 5.07 -2.72
CA ARG A 169 5.44 5.63 -3.05
C ARG A 169 5.38 6.08 -4.51
N ASP A 170 6.45 6.65 -5.05
CA ASP A 170 6.56 7.05 -6.45
C ASP A 170 6.47 5.83 -7.38
N VAL A 171 7.09 4.70 -7.02
CA VAL A 171 6.91 3.41 -7.72
C VAL A 171 5.45 2.98 -7.73
N ALA A 172 4.77 3.01 -6.59
CA ALA A 172 3.35 2.65 -6.51
C ALA A 172 2.45 3.59 -7.33
N ARG A 173 2.77 4.90 -7.38
CA ARG A 173 2.07 5.87 -8.24
C ARG A 173 2.29 5.59 -9.72
N ALA A 174 3.52 5.26 -10.11
CA ALA A 174 3.86 4.91 -11.49
C ALA A 174 3.09 3.66 -11.94
N ILE A 175 3.05 2.61 -11.10
CA ILE A 175 2.25 1.40 -11.34
C ILE A 175 0.76 1.77 -11.47
N ALA A 176 0.23 2.62 -10.59
CA ALA A 176 -1.18 3.00 -10.63
C ALA A 176 -1.61 3.69 -11.93
N ALA A 177 -0.66 4.25 -12.69
CA ALA A 177 -0.92 4.87 -14.00
C ALA A 177 -0.92 3.86 -15.16
N THR A 178 -0.54 2.60 -14.93
CA THR A 178 -0.44 1.60 -16.01
C THR A 178 -1.75 0.82 -16.22
N PRO A 179 -1.99 0.26 -17.43
CA PRO A 179 -3.15 -0.60 -17.69
C PRO A 179 -3.20 -1.86 -16.81
N GLU A 180 -2.04 -2.42 -16.45
CA GLU A 180 -1.91 -3.62 -15.61
C GLU A 180 -2.51 -3.38 -14.22
N TYR A 181 -2.44 -2.15 -13.70
CA TYR A 181 -3.09 -1.79 -12.45
C TYR A 181 -4.62 -1.86 -12.53
N GLY A 182 -5.19 -1.49 -13.68
CA GLY A 182 -6.62 -1.68 -13.95
C GLY A 182 -7.02 -3.16 -13.88
N GLN A 183 -6.20 -4.03 -14.48
CA GLN A 183 -6.43 -5.48 -14.45
C GLN A 183 -6.28 -6.06 -13.04
N SER A 184 -5.22 -5.71 -12.31
CA SER A 184 -5.00 -6.18 -10.94
C SER A 184 -6.11 -5.71 -10.00
N ARG A 185 -6.63 -4.49 -10.20
CA ARG A 185 -7.77 -3.96 -9.45
C ARG A 185 -9.05 -4.77 -9.71
N HIS A 186 -9.27 -5.24 -10.93
CA HIS A 186 -10.38 -6.16 -11.23
C HIS A 186 -10.16 -7.53 -10.60
N ARG A 187 -8.94 -8.09 -10.68
CA ARG A 187 -8.62 -9.39 -10.05
C ARG A 187 -8.75 -9.33 -8.53
N ARG A 188 -8.39 -8.21 -7.89
CA ARG A 188 -8.51 -8.01 -6.44
C ARG A 188 -9.94 -8.24 -5.92
N LYS A 189 -10.98 -7.96 -6.72
CA LYS A 189 -12.38 -8.22 -6.34
C LYS A 189 -12.66 -9.69 -6.00
N LYS A 190 -11.82 -10.64 -6.42
CA LYS A 190 -11.92 -12.05 -6.03
C LYS A 190 -11.83 -12.23 -4.51
N VAL A 191 -11.04 -11.43 -3.80
CA VAL A 191 -10.97 -11.49 -2.32
C VAL A 191 -12.29 -11.03 -1.68
N GLU A 192 -12.94 -10.03 -2.25
CA GLU A 192 -14.24 -9.53 -1.79
C GLU A 192 -15.32 -10.61 -1.97
N MET A 193 -15.25 -11.40 -3.04
CA MET A 193 -16.11 -12.56 -3.24
C MET A 193 -15.87 -13.66 -2.18
N LEU A 194 -14.63 -13.87 -1.74
CA LEU A 194 -14.33 -14.81 -0.65
C LEU A 194 -14.87 -14.31 0.70
N PHE A 195 -14.78 -13.02 0.99
CA PHE A 195 -15.43 -12.45 2.18
C PHE A 195 -16.96 -12.54 2.10
N ALA A 196 -17.54 -12.31 0.92
CA ALA A 196 -18.98 -12.50 0.72
C ALA A 196 -19.38 -13.98 0.92
N HIS A 197 -18.57 -14.91 0.42
CA HIS A 197 -18.77 -16.35 0.59
C HIS A 197 -18.72 -16.75 2.07
N LEU A 198 -17.72 -16.26 2.81
CA LEU A 198 -17.55 -16.47 4.25
C LEU A 198 -18.80 -16.01 5.03
N LYS A 199 -19.30 -14.81 4.72
CA LYS A 199 -20.44 -14.21 5.43
C LYS A 199 -21.79 -14.83 5.04
N ARG A 200 -22.04 -15.06 3.75
CA ARG A 200 -23.37 -15.44 3.24
C ARG A 200 -23.60 -16.94 3.16
N ILE A 201 -22.58 -17.73 2.84
CA ILE A 201 -22.73 -19.19 2.65
C ILE A 201 -22.24 -19.93 3.89
N LEU A 202 -21.03 -19.63 4.38
CA LEU A 202 -20.53 -20.24 5.61
C LEU A 202 -21.19 -19.64 6.86
N ARG A 203 -21.94 -18.54 6.72
CA ARG A 203 -22.68 -17.84 7.78
C ARG A 203 -21.80 -17.53 9.00
N MET A 204 -20.52 -17.24 8.75
CA MET A 204 -19.54 -16.98 9.79
C MET A 204 -19.66 -15.52 10.28
N ALA A 205 -20.75 -15.23 10.98
CA ALA A 205 -21.03 -13.91 11.55
C ALA A 205 -20.36 -13.71 12.93
N ARG A 206 -20.02 -14.79 13.63
CA ARG A 206 -19.35 -14.80 14.93
C ARG A 206 -18.36 -15.95 14.99
N LEU A 207 -17.26 -15.74 15.72
CA LEU A 207 -16.34 -16.79 16.11
C LEU A 207 -16.93 -17.57 17.29
N ARG A 208 -16.75 -18.89 17.26
CA ARG A 208 -17.18 -19.81 18.34
C ARG A 208 -16.10 -19.98 19.39
N LEU A 209 -14.84 -20.00 18.96
CA LEU A 209 -13.66 -20.11 19.80
C LEU A 209 -13.21 -18.73 20.27
N ARG A 210 -12.59 -18.70 21.45
CA ARG A 210 -12.09 -17.47 22.07
C ARG A 210 -10.58 -17.37 21.92
N GLY A 211 -10.10 -16.13 21.87
CA GLY A 211 -8.68 -15.82 21.82
C GLY A 211 -8.08 -15.91 20.41
N PRO A 212 -6.81 -15.48 20.26
CA PRO A 212 -6.15 -15.42 18.96
C PRO A 212 -6.00 -16.80 18.30
N CYS A 213 -5.70 -17.85 19.07
CA CYS A 213 -5.58 -19.21 18.56
C CYS A 213 -6.92 -19.72 18.01
N GLY A 214 -8.01 -19.53 18.76
CA GLY A 214 -9.35 -19.92 18.31
C GLY A 214 -9.77 -19.20 17.03
N ALA A 215 -9.53 -17.89 16.93
CA ALA A 215 -9.80 -17.12 15.72
C ALA A 215 -8.99 -17.63 14.53
N ARG A 216 -7.71 -17.94 14.73
CA ARG A 216 -6.83 -18.52 13.71
C ARG A 216 -7.35 -19.86 13.21
N ASP A 217 -7.72 -20.76 14.10
CA ASP A 217 -8.20 -22.10 13.74
C ASP A 217 -9.51 -22.02 12.95
N GLU A 218 -10.47 -21.22 13.40
CA GLU A 218 -11.74 -21.06 12.68
C GLU A 218 -11.55 -20.43 11.29
N PHE A 219 -10.71 -19.39 11.16
CA PHE A 219 -10.46 -18.78 9.86
C PHE A 219 -9.68 -19.71 8.91
N LEU A 220 -8.76 -20.52 9.44
CA LEU A 220 -8.03 -21.51 8.65
C LEU A 220 -8.97 -22.61 8.13
N LEU A 221 -9.86 -23.13 8.99
CA LEU A 221 -10.87 -24.11 8.60
C LEU A 221 -11.85 -23.53 7.56
N ALA A 222 -12.28 -22.28 7.75
CA ALA A 222 -13.13 -21.61 6.78
C ALA A 222 -12.44 -21.47 5.42
N ALA A 223 -11.20 -20.99 5.36
CA ALA A 223 -10.45 -20.88 4.12
C ALA A 223 -10.23 -22.24 3.45
N THR A 224 -9.97 -23.29 4.23
CA THR A 224 -9.87 -24.67 3.73
C THR A 224 -11.17 -25.09 3.05
N ALA A 225 -12.33 -24.87 3.68
CA ALA A 225 -13.62 -25.16 3.09
C ALA A 225 -13.89 -24.35 1.80
N GLN A 226 -13.47 -23.07 1.77
CA GLN A 226 -13.57 -22.24 0.57
C GLN A 226 -12.71 -22.77 -0.58
N ASN A 227 -11.48 -23.18 -0.30
CA ASN A 227 -10.57 -23.77 -1.27
C ASN A 227 -11.09 -25.12 -1.79
N LEU A 228 -11.59 -26.01 -0.92
CA LEU A 228 -12.18 -27.29 -1.34
C LEU A 228 -13.37 -27.09 -2.28
N ARG A 229 -14.25 -26.13 -1.96
CA ARG A 229 -15.37 -25.76 -2.84
C ARG A 229 -14.88 -25.23 -4.18
N ARG A 230 -13.78 -24.48 -4.21
CA ARG A 230 -13.18 -23.94 -5.43
C ARG A 230 -12.56 -25.07 -6.26
N LEU A 231 -11.80 -25.96 -5.64
CA LEU A 231 -11.18 -27.12 -6.27
C LEU A 231 -12.22 -28.00 -6.95
N ALA A 232 -13.34 -28.27 -6.29
CA ALA A 232 -14.45 -29.04 -6.87
C ALA A 232 -15.00 -28.44 -8.17
N LYS A 233 -14.94 -27.10 -8.34
CA LYS A 233 -15.37 -26.40 -9.56
C LYS A 233 -14.29 -26.35 -10.65
N LEU A 234 -13.02 -26.51 -10.28
CA LEU A 234 -11.89 -26.51 -11.21
C LEU A 234 -11.55 -27.92 -11.72
N ARG A 235 -12.20 -28.96 -11.19
CA ARG A 235 -12.07 -30.32 -11.73
C ARG A 235 -12.54 -30.32 -13.18
N PRO A 236 -11.74 -30.85 -14.12
CA PRO A 236 -12.22 -31.15 -15.46
C PRO A 236 -13.48 -32.00 -15.33
N SER A 237 -14.53 -31.67 -16.08
CA SER A 237 -15.64 -32.58 -16.27
C SER A 237 -15.06 -33.85 -16.88
N HIS A 238 -15.04 -34.95 -16.14
CA HIS A 238 -14.76 -36.24 -16.73
C HIS A 238 -15.75 -36.42 -17.87
N SER A 239 -15.26 -36.36 -19.11
CA SER A 239 -16.00 -36.89 -20.25
C SER A 239 -16.28 -38.34 -19.89
N VAL A 240 -17.53 -38.62 -19.59
CA VAL A 240 -18.01 -39.99 -19.41
C VAL A 240 -17.65 -40.69 -20.71
N ILE A 241 -16.66 -41.57 -20.66
CA ILE A 241 -16.43 -42.51 -21.76
C ILE A 241 -17.66 -43.40 -21.70
N ALA A 242 -18.61 -43.14 -22.60
CA ALA A 242 -19.67 -44.08 -22.89
C ALA A 242 -18.97 -45.33 -23.45
N VAL A 243 -18.95 -46.39 -22.64
CA VAL A 243 -18.64 -47.76 -23.08
C VAL A 243 -19.96 -48.41 -23.47
#